data_AF-A0AAN4L6G0-F1
#
_entry.id   AF-A0AAN4L6G0-F1
#
_cell.length_a   1.000
_cell.length_b   1.000
_cell.length_c   1.000
_cell.angle_alpha   90.00
_cell.angle_beta   90.00
_cell.angle_gamma   90.00
#
_symmetry.space_group_name_H-M   'P 1'
#
loop_
_entity.id
_entity.type
_entity.pdbx_description
1 polymer ?
#
loop_
_entity_poly.entity_id
_entity_poly.type
_entity_poly.pdbx_seq_one_letter_code
_entity_poly.pdbx_strand_id
1 'polypeptide(L)'
;MEDKKDYALGETSIAVRGDKDISHPLFMRMLEMMKGRGFAIGSDPRIDRDYAILSKDHFAGGKGDLLFVAEKYNIGARIEFYQEINVENSSGGRYDFGKFKKMPYLIQKRFLVERNHIENFLLKEGYVCDSDPELKTSHDKVFHKLNSSSRHWNSDNLPDYNALDKDGVRISNGEVKYFRDRKGVLMRGTVYHNINNMWWVIMNKDHYTNMAAFELFDLLTKPENCMRKLSKKSGHHNPKSRFVPSEENLKNWKSSAKQAGRFGRADLANRVLAYLYEINWMSRKFEFIKKENGRLGLVETEGNPYFMGQRIGERKYDPPQAVKLYSRNLPMSSTEASWITGLRDYVTGGKPTISKWFCKDGNGEGGQAYLWPEVRERLLHIGAHV
;
A
#
# COMPACT_ATOMS: atom_id res chain seq x y z
N MET A 1 -26.59 38.34 9.80
CA MET A 1 -26.01 37.01 10.09
C MET A 1 -25.61 37.06 11.55
N GLU A 2 -26.10 36.15 12.40
CA GLU A 2 -25.52 36.00 13.73
C GLU A 2 -24.04 35.67 13.55
N ASP A 3 -23.16 36.40 14.24
CA ASP A 3 -21.74 36.08 14.31
C ASP A 3 -21.60 34.73 15.01
N LYS A 4 -21.49 33.68 14.21
CA LYS A 4 -21.34 32.32 14.70
C LYS A 4 -20.00 32.24 15.42
N LYS A 5 -20.04 32.08 16.74
CA LYS A 5 -18.87 31.85 17.59
C LYS A 5 -18.53 30.37 17.59
N ASP A 6 -17.68 29.96 16.67
CA ASP A 6 -17.24 28.57 16.55
C ASP A 6 -15.71 28.41 16.67
N TYR A 7 -15.30 27.23 17.14
CA TYR A 7 -13.90 26.84 17.15
C TYR A 7 -13.72 25.39 16.68
N ALA A 8 -12.62 25.17 15.95
CA ALA A 8 -12.24 23.89 15.39
C ALA A 8 -10.97 23.34 16.07
N LEU A 9 -10.95 22.04 16.31
CA LEU A 9 -9.84 21.26 16.81
C LEU A 9 -9.25 20.46 15.65
N GLY A 10 -7.96 20.66 15.41
CA GLY A 10 -7.13 19.76 14.61
C GLY A 10 -6.37 18.78 15.51
N GLU A 11 -5.50 17.96 14.91
CA GLU A 11 -4.68 17.00 15.66
C GLU A 11 -3.85 17.67 16.76
N THR A 12 -3.23 18.81 16.44
CA THR A 12 -2.40 19.61 17.35
C THR A 12 -2.70 21.12 17.26
N SER A 13 -3.81 21.50 16.63
CA SER A 13 -4.17 22.90 16.41
C SER A 13 -5.55 23.23 16.95
N ILE A 14 -5.75 24.49 17.32
CA ILE A 14 -7.05 25.04 17.71
C ILE A 14 -7.24 26.31 16.88
N ALA A 15 -8.35 26.39 16.15
CA ALA A 15 -8.70 27.54 15.33
C ALA A 15 -10.01 28.14 15.82
N VAL A 16 -9.99 29.41 16.21
CA VAL A 16 -11.16 30.21 16.53
C VAL A 16 -11.60 30.94 15.28
N ARG A 17 -12.89 30.93 14.98
CA ARG A 17 -13.47 31.69 13.88
C ARG A 17 -14.30 32.86 14.39
N GLY A 18 -14.43 33.88 13.55
CA GLY A 18 -15.22 35.08 13.84
C GLY A 18 -14.50 36.34 13.43
N ASP A 19 -15.24 37.45 13.32
CA ASP A 19 -14.68 38.75 12.96
C ASP A 19 -13.50 39.12 13.88
N LYS A 20 -12.50 39.83 13.34
CA LYS A 20 -11.33 40.31 14.08
C LYS A 20 -11.70 41.07 15.36
N ASP A 21 -12.82 41.81 15.35
CA ASP A 21 -13.24 42.64 16.48
C ASP A 21 -13.70 41.78 17.69
N ILE A 22 -14.08 40.53 17.43
CA ILE A 22 -14.48 39.55 18.45
C ILE A 22 -13.32 38.57 18.73
N SER A 23 -12.72 38.02 17.68
CA SER A 23 -11.73 36.94 17.78
C SER A 23 -10.39 37.40 18.31
N HIS A 24 -9.93 38.62 17.99
CA HIS A 24 -8.61 39.09 18.43
C HIS A 24 -8.58 39.35 19.95
N PRO A 25 -9.54 40.07 20.56
CA PRO A 25 -9.56 40.25 22.02
C PRO A 25 -9.68 38.93 22.78
N LEU A 26 -10.50 37.99 22.28
CA LEU A 26 -10.61 36.64 22.86
C LEU A 26 -9.26 35.91 22.81
N PHE A 27 -8.61 35.92 21.64
CA PHE A 27 -7.34 35.23 21.45
C PHE A 27 -6.25 35.79 22.37
N MET A 28 -6.20 37.11 22.55
CA MET A 28 -5.27 37.73 23.49
C MET A 28 -5.54 37.32 24.95
N ARG A 29 -6.82 37.23 25.36
CA ARG A 29 -7.19 36.68 26.69
C ARG A 29 -6.80 35.21 26.84
N MET A 30 -6.95 34.42 25.77
CA MET A 30 -6.53 33.02 25.74
C MET A 30 -5.02 32.89 25.92
N LEU A 31 -4.21 33.70 25.23
CA LEU A 31 -2.75 33.74 25.40
C LEU A 31 -2.37 34.17 26.83
N GLU A 32 -3.07 35.13 27.42
CA GLU A 32 -2.81 35.54 28.79
C GLU A 32 -3.14 34.44 29.81
N MET A 33 -4.26 33.72 29.62
CA MET A 33 -4.56 32.51 30.38
C MET A 33 -3.44 31.47 30.24
N MET A 34 -2.92 31.25 29.02
CA MET A 34 -1.81 30.34 28.80
C MET A 34 -0.53 30.78 29.54
N LYS A 35 -0.21 32.09 29.56
CA LYS A 35 0.91 32.60 30.37
C LYS A 35 0.73 32.30 31.86
N GLY A 36 -0.47 32.53 32.39
CA GLY A 36 -0.81 32.19 33.78
C GLY A 36 -0.66 30.69 34.10
N ARG A 37 -0.72 29.84 33.08
CA ARG A 37 -0.46 28.39 33.17
C ARG A 37 1.01 28.01 32.98
N GLY A 38 1.91 28.97 32.83
CA GLY A 38 3.35 28.75 32.72
C GLY A 38 3.89 28.62 31.30
N PHE A 39 3.16 29.11 30.28
CA PHE A 39 3.74 29.29 28.95
C PHE A 39 4.57 30.58 28.90
N ALA A 40 5.79 30.50 28.34
CA ALA A 40 6.50 31.67 27.86
C ALA A 40 5.94 32.02 26.47
N ILE A 41 5.46 33.26 26.29
CA ILE A 41 4.79 33.71 25.05
C ILE A 41 5.35 35.06 24.62
N GLY A 42 5.75 35.17 23.36
CA GLY A 42 6.20 36.41 22.72
C GLY A 42 5.87 36.44 21.22
N SER A 43 6.41 37.42 20.50
CA SER A 43 6.35 37.45 19.04
C SER A 43 7.08 36.25 18.43
N ASP A 44 6.62 35.73 17.30
CA ASP A 44 7.34 34.65 16.57
C ASP A 44 8.71 35.20 16.10
N PRO A 45 9.85 34.69 16.61
CA PRO A 45 11.18 35.25 16.29
C PRO A 45 11.53 35.17 14.81
N ARG A 46 11.01 34.16 14.10
CA ARG A 46 11.24 34.05 12.66
C ARG A 46 10.48 35.13 11.91
N ILE A 47 9.21 35.35 12.27
CA ILE A 47 8.38 36.38 11.65
C ILE A 47 8.92 37.76 11.98
N ASP A 48 9.34 38.00 13.21
CA ASP A 48 9.91 39.30 13.62
C ASP A 48 11.17 39.64 12.81
N ARG A 49 12.04 38.66 12.59
CA ARG A 49 13.26 38.80 11.78
C ARG A 49 12.99 38.98 10.30
N ASP A 50 12.15 38.12 9.71
CA ASP A 50 12.00 38.03 8.25
C ASP A 50 10.84 38.90 7.72
N TYR A 51 9.86 39.21 8.56
CA TYR A 51 8.58 39.83 8.20
C TYR A 51 8.03 40.74 9.33
N ALA A 52 8.84 41.69 9.81
CA ALA A 52 8.51 42.54 10.97
C ALA A 52 7.10 43.17 10.94
N ILE A 53 6.57 43.53 9.76
CA ILE A 53 5.20 44.08 9.62
C ILE A 53 4.09 43.13 10.08
N LEU A 54 4.35 41.82 10.03
CA LEU A 54 3.43 40.77 10.46
C LEU A 54 3.61 40.38 11.94
N SER A 55 4.70 40.82 12.59
CA SER A 55 5.06 40.45 13.97
C SER A 55 3.94 40.70 14.98
N LYS A 56 3.14 41.76 14.79
CA LYS A 56 1.98 42.10 15.63
C LYS A 56 0.85 41.06 15.63
N ASP A 57 0.82 40.18 14.63
CA ASP A 57 -0.23 39.20 14.43
C ASP A 57 0.26 37.75 14.59
N HIS A 58 1.57 37.53 14.78
CA HIS A 58 2.18 36.22 14.96
C HIS A 58 2.87 36.07 16.31
N PHE A 59 2.61 34.95 16.98
CA PHE A 59 3.11 34.65 18.31
C PHE A 59 3.80 33.29 18.32
N ALA A 60 4.79 33.13 19.18
CA ALA A 60 5.39 31.84 19.47
C ALA A 60 5.67 31.71 20.95
N GLY A 61 5.78 30.47 21.41
CA GLY A 61 6.04 30.21 22.81
C GLY A 61 6.18 28.74 23.13
N GLY A 62 6.29 28.45 24.42
CA GLY A 62 6.42 27.08 24.89
C GLY A 62 6.28 26.93 26.40
N LYS A 63 6.04 25.70 26.81
CA LYS A 63 5.99 25.25 28.21
C LYS A 63 6.85 24.00 28.35
N GLY A 64 8.13 24.21 28.63
CA GLY A 64 9.15 23.16 28.46
C GLY A 64 9.23 22.78 26.97
N ASP A 65 9.24 21.48 26.69
CA ASP A 65 9.39 20.95 25.33
C ASP A 65 8.09 20.99 24.48
N LEU A 66 6.97 21.44 25.05
CA LEU A 66 5.74 21.68 24.30
C LEU A 66 5.77 23.11 23.75
N LEU A 67 6.06 23.23 22.46
CA LEU A 67 6.16 24.50 21.75
C LEU A 67 4.86 24.80 21.00
N PHE A 68 4.63 26.06 20.68
CA PHE A 68 3.53 26.47 19.80
C PHE A 68 3.90 27.66 18.92
N VAL A 69 3.18 27.76 17.81
CA VAL A 69 3.07 28.97 16.99
C VAL A 69 1.61 29.36 16.89
N ALA A 70 1.36 30.65 16.79
CA ALA A 70 0.04 31.22 16.79
C ALA A 70 -0.05 32.40 15.83
N GLU A 71 -1.23 32.62 15.26
CA GLU A 71 -1.49 33.72 14.36
C GLU A 71 -2.92 34.24 14.51
N LYS A 72 -3.10 35.54 14.31
CA LYS A 72 -4.41 36.17 14.12
C LYS A 72 -4.58 36.53 12.65
N TYR A 73 -5.80 36.41 12.16
CA TYR A 73 -6.20 36.83 10.81
C TYR A 73 -7.57 37.51 10.87
N ASN A 74 -8.04 38.08 9.76
CA ASN A 74 -9.26 38.90 9.74
C ASN A 74 -10.53 38.15 10.19
N ILE A 75 -10.56 36.83 10.02
CA ILE A 75 -11.72 35.97 10.29
C ILE A 75 -11.47 34.98 11.43
N GLY A 76 -10.48 35.25 12.29
CA GLY A 76 -10.21 34.39 13.44
C GLY A 76 -8.76 34.40 13.91
N ALA A 77 -8.41 33.34 14.62
CA ALA A 77 -7.04 33.09 15.08
C ALA A 77 -6.77 31.60 15.21
N ARG A 78 -5.51 31.20 15.11
CA ARG A 78 -5.07 29.80 15.18
C ARG A 78 -3.87 29.67 16.10
N ILE A 79 -3.83 28.57 16.84
CA ILE A 79 -2.66 28.09 17.56
C ILE A 79 -2.35 26.65 17.15
N GLU A 80 -1.06 26.32 16.98
CA GLU A 80 -0.59 24.99 16.61
C GLU A 80 0.59 24.57 17.49
N PHE A 81 0.48 23.39 18.08
CA PHE A 81 1.45 22.83 19.02
C PHE A 81 2.38 21.81 18.33
N TYR A 82 3.63 21.79 18.76
CA TYR A 82 4.66 20.87 18.26
C TYR A 82 5.75 20.64 19.31
N GLN A 83 6.75 19.85 18.95
CA GLN A 83 7.92 19.52 19.77
C GLN A 83 9.13 19.29 18.86
N GLU A 84 10.34 19.42 19.40
CA GLU A 84 11.60 19.32 18.65
C GLU A 84 12.50 18.13 19.10
N ILE A 85 11.94 17.16 19.82
CA ILE A 85 12.67 15.96 20.31
C ILE A 85 12.66 14.85 19.25
N ASN A 86 11.48 14.42 18.81
CA ASN A 86 11.31 13.36 17.81
C ASN A 86 10.95 14.00 16.47
N VAL A 87 11.95 14.38 15.67
CA VAL A 87 11.77 15.13 14.43
C VAL A 87 12.18 14.31 13.22
N GLU A 88 11.33 14.24 12.20
CA GLU A 88 11.66 13.63 10.90
C GLU A 88 11.94 14.69 9.83
N ASN A 89 11.20 15.81 9.88
CA ASN A 89 11.35 16.87 8.90
C ASN A 89 12.65 17.66 9.13
N SER A 90 13.45 17.83 8.07
CA SER A 90 14.71 18.60 8.11
C SER A 90 14.52 20.07 8.51
N SER A 91 13.30 20.60 8.38
CA SER A 91 12.95 21.97 8.75
C SER A 91 12.44 22.12 10.20
N GLY A 92 12.47 21.03 10.99
CA GLY A 92 12.02 21.03 12.39
C GLY A 92 10.66 20.37 12.61
N GLY A 93 10.37 20.03 13.86
CA GLY A 93 9.14 19.34 14.29
C GLY A 93 7.87 20.15 14.06
N ARG A 94 7.97 21.49 13.93
CA ARG A 94 6.88 22.34 13.42
C ARG A 94 6.30 21.86 12.09
N TYR A 95 7.12 21.24 11.23
CA TYR A 95 6.73 20.81 9.88
C TYR A 95 6.47 19.31 9.78
N ASP A 96 6.43 18.60 10.91
CA ASP A 96 6.09 17.19 10.92
C ASP A 96 4.59 16.96 10.67
N PHE A 97 4.30 15.88 9.94
CA PHE A 97 2.97 15.25 9.93
C PHE A 97 2.80 14.35 11.15
N GLY A 98 1.57 14.21 11.65
CA GLY A 98 1.27 13.33 12.79
C GLY A 98 1.92 13.81 14.09
N LYS A 99 1.98 15.14 14.31
CA LYS A 99 2.76 15.78 15.38
C LYS A 99 2.45 15.19 16.75
N PHE A 100 1.17 14.94 17.03
CA PHE A 100 0.74 14.38 18.31
C PHE A 100 1.32 12.97 18.55
N LYS A 101 1.32 12.12 17.52
CA LYS A 101 1.89 10.75 17.63
C LYS A 101 3.39 10.77 17.84
N LYS A 102 4.09 11.77 17.30
CA LYS A 102 5.54 11.95 17.45
C LYS A 102 5.94 12.51 18.81
N MET A 103 5.06 13.24 19.49
CA MET A 103 5.33 13.74 20.83
C MET A 103 5.68 12.59 21.80
N PRO A 104 6.76 12.70 22.58
CA PRO A 104 6.99 11.82 23.72
C PRO A 104 5.78 11.78 24.66
N TYR A 105 5.57 10.66 25.36
CA TYR A 105 4.37 10.40 26.15
C TYR A 105 4.00 11.54 27.13
N LEU A 106 4.97 12.06 27.90
CA LEU A 106 4.71 13.15 28.85
C LEU A 106 4.31 14.46 28.16
N ILE A 107 4.84 14.71 26.96
CA ILE A 107 4.48 15.87 26.13
C ILE A 107 3.08 15.69 25.54
N GLN A 108 2.71 14.47 25.10
CA GLN A 108 1.33 14.17 24.69
C GLN A 108 0.35 14.45 25.82
N LYS A 109 0.64 13.99 27.05
CA LYS A 109 -0.22 14.25 28.21
C LYS A 109 -0.30 15.72 28.56
N ARG A 110 0.83 16.45 28.51
CA ARG A 110 0.86 17.90 28.70
C ARG A 110 -0.01 18.60 27.64
N PHE A 111 0.16 18.28 26.37
CA PHE A 111 -0.66 18.83 25.28
C PHE A 111 -2.15 18.60 25.53
N LEU A 112 -2.57 17.38 25.86
CA LEU A 112 -3.99 17.08 26.13
C LEU A 112 -4.56 17.90 27.31
N VAL A 113 -3.77 18.10 28.36
CA VAL A 113 -4.16 18.96 29.49
C VAL A 113 -4.32 20.41 29.04
N GLU A 114 -3.33 20.97 28.34
CA GLU A 114 -3.38 22.36 27.89
C GLU A 114 -4.50 22.59 26.86
N ARG A 115 -4.72 21.63 25.96
CA ARG A 115 -5.84 21.62 25.01
C ARG A 115 -7.18 21.68 25.74
N ASN A 116 -7.37 20.84 26.76
CA ASN A 116 -8.60 20.83 27.57
C ASN A 116 -8.82 22.18 28.28
N HIS A 117 -7.77 22.84 28.76
CA HIS A 117 -7.92 24.17 29.36
C HIS A 117 -8.32 25.24 28.34
N ILE A 118 -7.75 25.19 27.14
CA ILE A 118 -8.13 26.11 26.06
C ILE A 118 -9.58 25.85 25.62
N GLU A 119 -9.97 24.59 25.43
CA GLU A 119 -11.35 24.21 25.10
C GLU A 119 -12.34 24.72 26.16
N ASN A 120 -12.06 24.48 27.44
CA ASN A 120 -12.89 24.97 28.55
C ASN A 120 -12.97 26.50 28.61
N PHE A 121 -11.89 27.20 28.26
CA PHE A 121 -11.90 28.66 28.17
C PHE A 121 -12.83 29.13 27.04
N LEU A 122 -12.71 28.55 25.85
CA LEU A 122 -13.55 28.91 24.70
C LEU A 122 -15.03 28.63 24.97
N LEU A 123 -15.36 27.48 25.56
CA LEU A 123 -16.73 27.14 25.96
C LEU A 123 -17.32 28.15 26.96
N LYS A 124 -16.54 28.60 27.95
CA LYS A 124 -16.97 29.62 28.92
C LYS A 124 -17.23 30.98 28.27
N GLU A 125 -16.53 31.30 27.19
CA GLU A 125 -16.68 32.53 26.42
C GLU A 125 -17.85 32.44 25.39
N GLY A 126 -18.59 31.33 25.40
CA GLY A 126 -19.78 31.11 24.57
C GLY A 126 -19.49 30.61 23.16
N TYR A 127 -18.29 30.08 22.90
CA TYR A 127 -17.97 29.44 21.64
C TYR A 127 -18.44 27.99 21.60
N VAL A 128 -18.85 27.53 20.42
CA VAL A 128 -19.27 26.15 20.18
C VAL A 128 -18.20 25.41 19.37
N CYS A 129 -17.89 24.17 19.77
CA CYS A 129 -16.97 23.33 19.01
C CYS A 129 -17.63 22.88 17.70
N ASP A 130 -17.03 23.19 16.56
CA ASP A 130 -17.48 22.72 15.23
C ASP A 130 -16.65 21.53 14.70
N SER A 131 -15.81 20.96 15.55
CA SER A 131 -14.95 19.83 15.20
C SER A 131 -15.76 18.57 14.97
N ASP A 132 -15.25 17.68 14.13
CA ASP A 132 -15.81 16.34 14.02
C ASP A 132 -15.84 15.66 15.41
N PRO A 133 -16.96 15.01 15.77
CA PRO A 133 -17.07 14.33 17.05
C PRO A 133 -16.03 13.20 17.15
N GLU A 134 -15.56 12.94 18.37
CA GLU A 134 -14.70 11.77 18.62
C GLU A 134 -15.53 10.48 18.59
N LEU A 135 -15.57 9.85 17.42
CA LEU A 135 -16.34 8.63 17.19
C LEU A 135 -15.50 7.42 17.63
N LYS A 136 -15.95 6.71 18.67
CA LYS A 136 -15.20 5.62 19.28
C LYS A 136 -15.30 4.34 18.47
N THR A 137 -16.52 3.95 18.09
CA THR A 137 -16.73 2.65 17.43
C THR A 137 -16.72 2.76 15.91
N SER A 138 -16.41 1.65 15.24
CA SER A 138 -16.56 1.49 13.79
C SER A 138 -17.98 1.80 13.32
N HIS A 139 -18.98 1.40 14.12
CA HIS A 139 -20.38 1.70 13.86
C HIS A 139 -20.61 3.22 13.83
N ASP A 140 -20.19 3.93 14.88
CA ASP A 140 -20.34 5.39 14.97
C ASP A 140 -19.60 6.09 13.82
N LYS A 141 -18.39 5.63 13.48
CA LYS A 141 -17.59 6.16 12.37
C LYS A 141 -18.29 6.01 11.02
N VAL A 142 -18.85 4.84 10.74
CA VAL A 142 -19.57 4.58 9.49
C VAL A 142 -20.87 5.37 9.45
N PHE A 143 -21.68 5.33 10.51
CA PHE A 143 -22.97 6.03 10.56
C PHE A 143 -22.83 7.55 10.54
N HIS A 144 -21.81 8.11 11.18
CA HIS A 144 -21.52 9.54 11.05
C HIS A 144 -21.27 9.95 9.60
N LYS A 145 -20.53 9.13 8.84
CA LYS A 145 -20.32 9.37 7.40
C LYS A 145 -21.59 9.15 6.59
N LEU A 146 -22.37 8.12 6.93
CA LEU A 146 -23.63 7.83 6.24
C LEU A 146 -24.63 8.98 6.39
N ASN A 147 -24.67 9.60 7.57
CA ASN A 147 -25.59 10.67 7.95
C ASN A 147 -24.99 12.07 7.78
N SER A 148 -23.78 12.19 7.21
CA SER A 148 -23.14 13.49 7.00
C SER A 148 -23.96 14.34 6.02
N SER A 149 -24.21 15.61 6.37
CA SER A 149 -24.86 16.57 5.47
C SER A 149 -24.08 16.85 4.19
N SER A 150 -22.76 16.57 4.19
CA SER A 150 -21.89 16.71 3.01
C SER A 150 -21.99 15.52 2.04
N ARG A 151 -22.75 14.48 2.40
CA ARG A 151 -22.93 13.29 1.56
C ARG A 151 -23.91 13.62 0.44
N HIS A 152 -23.43 13.58 -0.80
CA HIS A 152 -24.20 13.96 -1.98
C HIS A 152 -24.74 12.77 -2.78
N TRP A 153 -24.70 11.56 -2.22
CA TRP A 153 -25.23 10.35 -2.86
C TRP A 153 -26.05 9.53 -1.86
N ASN A 154 -27.13 8.93 -2.35
CA ASN A 154 -28.01 8.07 -1.57
C ASN A 154 -27.80 6.59 -1.96
N SER A 155 -27.84 5.70 -0.97
CA SER A 155 -27.82 4.25 -1.16
C SER A 155 -29.12 3.66 -1.72
N ASP A 156 -30.22 4.40 -1.71
CA ASP A 156 -31.54 3.85 -2.04
C ASP A 156 -31.69 3.49 -3.53
N ASN A 157 -30.88 4.06 -4.43
CA ASN A 157 -30.96 3.83 -5.88
C ASN A 157 -29.58 3.72 -6.54
N LEU A 158 -28.78 2.76 -6.10
CA LEU A 158 -27.46 2.51 -6.69
C LEU A 158 -27.56 1.77 -8.04
N PRO A 159 -26.75 2.11 -9.05
CA PRO A 159 -26.68 1.33 -10.26
C PRO A 159 -26.09 -0.06 -9.99
N ASP A 160 -26.48 -1.06 -10.77
CA ASP A 160 -26.11 -2.46 -10.53
C ASP A 160 -24.60 -2.70 -10.46
N TYR A 161 -23.81 -2.04 -11.31
CA TYR A 161 -22.35 -2.17 -11.28
C TYR A 161 -21.69 -1.69 -9.96
N ASN A 162 -22.44 -0.95 -9.13
CA ASN A 162 -22.01 -0.52 -7.80
C ASN A 162 -22.64 -1.32 -6.66
N ALA A 163 -23.71 -2.06 -6.93
CA ALA A 163 -24.54 -2.70 -5.91
C ALA A 163 -24.65 -4.22 -6.04
N LEU A 164 -24.19 -4.83 -7.12
CA LEU A 164 -24.16 -6.28 -7.27
C LEU A 164 -22.89 -6.87 -6.67
N ASP A 165 -23.06 -7.92 -5.87
CA ASP A 165 -21.98 -8.69 -5.30
C ASP A 165 -21.30 -9.58 -6.34
N LYS A 166 -20.30 -10.35 -5.91
CA LYS A 166 -19.55 -11.27 -6.78
C LYS A 166 -20.42 -12.27 -7.54
N ASP A 167 -21.58 -12.63 -7.01
CA ASP A 167 -22.50 -13.60 -7.60
C ASP A 167 -23.61 -12.96 -8.43
N GLY A 168 -23.62 -11.63 -8.54
CA GLY A 168 -24.67 -10.88 -9.21
C GLY A 168 -25.88 -10.59 -8.33
N VAL A 169 -25.75 -10.71 -6.99
CA VAL A 169 -26.83 -10.47 -6.05
C VAL A 169 -26.73 -9.04 -5.53
N ARG A 170 -27.84 -8.30 -5.54
CA ARG A 170 -27.86 -6.93 -5.05
C ARG A 170 -27.62 -6.87 -3.54
N ILE A 171 -26.69 -6.03 -3.12
CA ILE A 171 -26.29 -5.80 -1.73
C ILE A 171 -27.19 -4.71 -1.13
N SER A 172 -27.70 -4.95 0.07
CA SER A 172 -28.45 -3.96 0.85
C SER A 172 -27.65 -3.49 2.08
N ASN A 173 -27.84 -2.23 2.48
CA ASN A 173 -27.26 -1.72 3.72
C ASN A 173 -27.73 -2.54 4.93
N GLY A 174 -26.81 -2.84 5.84
CA GLY A 174 -27.08 -3.64 7.04
C GLY A 174 -27.01 -5.15 6.82
N GLU A 175 -26.80 -5.64 5.59
CA GLU A 175 -26.62 -7.07 5.32
C GLU A 175 -25.27 -7.57 5.85
N VAL A 176 -25.22 -8.85 6.21
CA VAL A 176 -23.95 -9.54 6.49
C VAL A 176 -23.44 -10.15 5.20
N LYS A 177 -22.26 -9.71 4.75
CA LYS A 177 -21.58 -10.30 3.59
C LYS A 177 -20.25 -10.94 4.01
N TYR A 178 -19.82 -11.92 3.23
CA TYR A 178 -18.51 -12.54 3.34
C TYR A 178 -17.56 -11.93 2.32
N PHE A 179 -16.28 -11.92 2.66
CA PHE A 179 -15.22 -11.48 1.77
C PHE A 179 -13.90 -12.16 2.13
N ARG A 180 -12.86 -11.87 1.36
CA ARG A 180 -11.50 -12.35 1.64
C ARG A 180 -10.61 -11.14 1.93
N ASP A 181 -9.84 -11.19 3.01
CA ASP A 181 -8.84 -10.16 3.28
C ASP A 181 -7.65 -10.27 2.28
N ARG A 182 -6.67 -9.37 2.39
CA ARG A 182 -5.46 -9.41 1.55
C ARG A 182 -4.67 -10.72 1.68
N LYS A 183 -4.87 -11.45 2.78
CA LYS A 183 -4.28 -12.77 3.06
C LYS A 183 -5.25 -13.90 2.78
N GLY A 184 -6.26 -13.70 1.92
CA GLY A 184 -7.21 -14.72 1.50
C GLY A 184 -7.99 -15.40 2.64
N VAL A 185 -8.01 -14.81 3.84
CA VAL A 185 -8.75 -15.32 5.00
C VAL A 185 -10.21 -14.98 4.85
N LEU A 186 -11.09 -15.92 5.18
CA LEU A 186 -12.53 -15.69 5.14
C LEU A 186 -12.91 -14.74 6.26
N MET A 187 -13.44 -13.58 5.88
CA MET A 187 -13.95 -12.57 6.79
C MET A 187 -15.44 -12.41 6.57
N ARG A 188 -16.12 -11.88 7.58
CA ARG A 188 -17.53 -11.46 7.50
C ARG A 188 -17.71 -10.11 8.18
N GLY A 189 -18.70 -9.37 7.76
CA GLY A 189 -19.08 -8.13 8.44
C GLY A 189 -20.39 -7.57 7.90
N THR A 190 -20.89 -6.56 8.59
CA THR A 190 -22.10 -5.83 8.19
C THR A 190 -21.73 -4.74 7.20
N VAL A 191 -22.41 -4.70 6.05
CA VAL A 191 -22.05 -3.83 4.93
C VAL A 191 -22.92 -2.59 4.85
N TYR A 192 -22.31 -1.47 4.48
CA TYR A 192 -22.99 -0.20 4.19
C TYR A 192 -22.36 0.46 2.99
N HIS A 193 -23.17 0.96 2.08
CA HIS A 193 -22.69 1.62 0.87
C HIS A 193 -21.85 2.84 1.23
N ASN A 194 -20.64 2.88 0.66
CA ASN A 194 -19.75 4.03 0.76
C ASN A 194 -19.87 4.87 -0.52
N ILE A 195 -19.03 4.66 -1.53
CA ILE A 195 -18.99 5.47 -2.76
C ILE A 195 -18.68 4.57 -3.96
N ASN A 196 -19.27 4.86 -5.12
CA ASN A 196 -19.16 4.01 -6.32
C ASN A 196 -19.48 2.55 -5.96
N ASN A 197 -18.62 1.61 -6.36
CA ASN A 197 -18.71 0.20 -6.06
C ASN A 197 -18.09 -0.17 -4.71
N MET A 198 -17.72 0.80 -3.87
CA MET A 198 -17.10 0.55 -2.57
C MET A 198 -18.14 0.53 -1.45
N TRP A 199 -17.99 -0.44 -0.57
CA TRP A 199 -18.85 -0.70 0.58
C TRP A 199 -18.00 -0.75 1.85
N TRP A 200 -18.40 -0.01 2.87
CA TRP A 200 -17.87 -0.20 4.21
C TRP A 200 -18.31 -1.55 4.75
N VAL A 201 -17.39 -2.26 5.39
CA VAL A 201 -17.65 -3.54 6.04
C VAL A 201 -17.23 -3.42 7.49
N ILE A 202 -18.20 -3.35 8.39
CA ILE A 202 -17.98 -3.32 9.84
C ILE A 202 -17.75 -4.76 10.30
N MET A 203 -16.53 -5.07 10.74
CA MET A 203 -16.17 -6.42 11.19
C MET A 203 -16.35 -6.59 12.69
N ASN A 204 -16.02 -5.54 13.46
CA ASN A 204 -16.20 -5.50 14.91
C ASN A 204 -16.25 -4.04 15.40
N LYS A 205 -16.35 -3.88 16.72
CA LYS A 205 -16.46 -2.59 17.41
C LYS A 205 -15.37 -1.59 17.01
N ASP A 206 -14.15 -2.06 16.76
CA ASP A 206 -12.98 -1.19 16.61
C ASP A 206 -12.40 -1.17 15.18
N HIS A 207 -12.84 -2.10 14.33
CA HIS A 207 -12.36 -2.23 12.96
C HIS A 207 -13.48 -2.35 11.92
N TYR A 208 -13.42 -1.46 10.93
CA TYR A 208 -14.13 -1.56 9.65
C TYR A 208 -13.13 -1.44 8.49
N THR A 209 -13.50 -1.97 7.33
CA THR A 209 -12.72 -1.88 6.10
C THR A 209 -13.61 -1.38 4.95
N ASN A 210 -13.04 -1.18 3.77
CA ASN A 210 -13.74 -0.78 2.56
C ASN A 210 -13.47 -1.85 1.48
N MET A 211 -14.52 -2.48 0.97
CA MET A 211 -14.44 -3.59 0.00
C MET A 211 -15.22 -3.22 -1.26
N ALA A 212 -14.77 -3.67 -2.43
CA ALA A 212 -15.56 -3.51 -3.64
C ALA A 212 -16.75 -4.49 -3.65
N ALA A 213 -17.87 -4.11 -4.27
CA ALA A 213 -19.09 -4.90 -4.34
C ALA A 213 -18.81 -6.31 -4.89
N PHE A 214 -18.04 -6.41 -5.97
CA PHE A 214 -17.64 -7.68 -6.61
C PHE A 214 -16.67 -8.54 -5.78
N GLU A 215 -16.18 -8.06 -4.63
CA GLU A 215 -15.37 -8.83 -3.68
C GLU A 215 -16.22 -9.43 -2.56
N LEU A 216 -17.42 -8.90 -2.35
CA LEU A 216 -18.40 -9.39 -1.39
C LEU A 216 -19.18 -10.56 -1.99
N PHE A 217 -19.61 -11.49 -1.15
CA PHE A 217 -20.43 -12.63 -1.56
C PHE A 217 -21.18 -13.24 -0.39
N ASP A 218 -22.16 -14.07 -0.73
CA ASP A 218 -22.84 -14.94 0.21
C ASP A 218 -22.38 -16.39 0.09
N LEU A 219 -22.46 -17.12 1.21
CA LEU A 219 -22.19 -18.55 1.21
C LEU A 219 -23.42 -19.36 0.77
N LEU A 220 -24.62 -18.87 1.07
CA LEU A 220 -25.87 -19.65 0.91
C LEU A 220 -26.60 -19.39 -0.41
N THR A 221 -26.31 -18.29 -1.11
CA THR A 221 -27.08 -17.90 -2.30
C THR A 221 -26.92 -18.85 -3.48
N LYS A 222 -25.81 -19.59 -3.54
CA LYS A 222 -25.63 -20.72 -4.46
C LYS A 222 -25.20 -21.94 -3.65
N PRO A 223 -25.83 -23.12 -3.77
CA PRO A 223 -25.48 -24.31 -2.98
C PRO A 223 -23.99 -24.68 -3.06
N GLU A 224 -23.37 -24.45 -4.22
CA GLU A 224 -21.95 -24.70 -4.45
C GLU A 224 -21.01 -23.68 -3.78
N ASN A 225 -21.50 -22.50 -3.35
CA ASN A 225 -20.69 -21.48 -2.68
C ASN A 225 -20.20 -21.97 -1.32
N CYS A 226 -21.04 -22.65 -0.53
CA CYS A 226 -20.60 -23.27 0.72
C CYS A 226 -19.39 -24.18 0.46
N MET A 227 -19.42 -25.03 -0.56
CA MET A 227 -18.30 -25.91 -0.86
C MET A 227 -17.09 -25.16 -1.41
N ARG A 228 -17.27 -24.26 -2.39
CA ARG A 228 -16.16 -23.60 -3.10
C ARG A 228 -15.55 -22.44 -2.33
N LYS A 229 -16.37 -21.67 -1.61
CA LYS A 229 -15.98 -20.40 -0.96
C LYS A 229 -15.71 -20.54 0.53
N LEU A 230 -16.14 -21.61 1.22
CA LEU A 230 -15.62 -21.92 2.57
C LEU A 230 -14.22 -22.56 2.47
N SER A 231 -14.08 -23.60 1.66
CA SER A 231 -12.90 -24.47 1.64
C SER A 231 -11.69 -23.90 0.88
N LYS A 232 -11.92 -23.15 -0.21
CA LYS A 232 -10.81 -22.67 -1.05
C LYS A 232 -10.39 -21.26 -0.66
N LYS A 233 -9.16 -21.14 -0.20
CA LYS A 233 -8.45 -19.86 -0.18
C LYS A 233 -8.34 -19.40 -1.65
N SER A 234 -8.65 -18.14 -1.94
CA SER A 234 -8.59 -17.55 -3.30
C SER A 234 -7.26 -17.86 -3.99
N GLY A 235 -7.17 -17.77 -5.33
CA GLY A 235 -5.95 -18.05 -6.12
C GLY A 235 -4.62 -17.51 -5.56
N HIS A 236 -4.65 -16.40 -4.79
CA HIS A 236 -3.57 -15.92 -3.90
C HIS A 236 -3.00 -16.93 -2.88
N HIS A 237 -3.60 -18.11 -2.73
CA HIS A 237 -3.26 -19.18 -1.80
C HIS A 237 -3.21 -20.55 -2.48
N ASN A 238 -2.82 -20.62 -3.75
CA ASN A 238 -2.30 -21.89 -4.26
C ASN A 238 -1.06 -22.25 -3.41
N PRO A 239 -1.04 -23.33 -2.60
CA PRO A 239 0.11 -23.65 -1.75
C PRO A 239 1.41 -23.74 -2.55
N LYS A 240 1.32 -24.15 -3.82
CA LYS A 240 2.43 -24.19 -4.78
C LYS A 240 3.07 -22.83 -5.04
N SER A 241 2.29 -21.73 -4.95
CA SER A 241 2.81 -20.36 -5.11
C SER A 241 3.71 -19.90 -3.97
N ARG A 242 3.65 -20.60 -2.82
CA ARG A 242 4.38 -20.29 -1.59
C ARG A 242 5.53 -21.26 -1.32
N PHE A 243 5.81 -22.14 -2.27
CA PHE A 243 6.91 -23.07 -2.11
C PHE A 243 8.24 -22.31 -2.08
N VAL A 244 8.78 -22.16 -0.88
CA VAL A 244 10.13 -21.66 -0.65
C VAL A 244 11.01 -22.88 -0.37
N PRO A 245 12.02 -23.14 -1.20
CA PRO A 245 12.97 -24.21 -0.92
C PRO A 245 13.66 -23.93 0.42
N SER A 246 13.76 -24.94 1.30
CA SER A 246 14.56 -24.83 2.52
C SER A 246 16.04 -24.58 2.19
N GLU A 247 16.82 -24.10 3.16
CA GLU A 247 18.27 -23.96 2.98
C GLU A 247 18.94 -25.28 2.60
N GLU A 248 18.45 -26.39 3.17
CA GLU A 248 18.90 -27.75 2.85
C GLU A 248 18.60 -28.12 1.39
N ASN A 249 17.37 -27.84 0.92
CA ASN A 249 17.03 -28.02 -0.50
C ASN A 249 17.97 -27.22 -1.40
N LEU A 250 18.22 -25.95 -1.09
CA LEU A 250 19.13 -25.11 -1.88
C LEU A 250 20.57 -25.63 -1.87
N LYS A 251 21.04 -26.19 -0.75
CA LYS A 251 22.37 -26.80 -0.63
C LYS A 251 22.46 -28.06 -1.47
N ASN A 252 21.45 -28.93 -1.39
CA ASN A 252 21.38 -30.17 -2.17
C ASN A 252 21.34 -29.87 -3.66
N TRP A 253 20.51 -28.93 -4.11
CA TRP A 253 20.43 -28.55 -5.52
C TRP A 253 21.73 -27.96 -6.04
N LYS A 254 22.42 -27.12 -5.26
CA LYS A 254 23.76 -26.63 -5.61
C LYS A 254 24.78 -27.77 -5.74
N SER A 255 24.69 -28.78 -4.86
CA SER A 255 25.55 -29.96 -4.92
C SER A 255 25.31 -30.77 -6.18
N SER A 256 24.05 -31.14 -6.47
CA SER A 256 23.66 -31.87 -7.67
C SER A 256 24.04 -31.10 -8.95
N ALA A 257 23.79 -29.79 -8.99
CA ALA A 257 24.17 -28.95 -10.12
C ALA A 257 25.69 -28.90 -10.33
N LYS A 258 26.50 -28.90 -9.24
CA LYS A 258 27.96 -29.01 -9.36
C LYS A 258 28.39 -30.36 -9.92
N GLN A 259 27.81 -31.45 -9.43
CA GLN A 259 28.10 -32.82 -9.88
C GLN A 259 27.77 -33.03 -11.36
N ALA A 260 26.67 -32.43 -11.87
CA ALA A 260 26.29 -32.48 -13.28
C ALA A 260 27.32 -31.83 -14.23
N GLY A 261 28.23 -30.99 -13.71
CA GLY A 261 29.22 -30.29 -14.52
C GLY A 261 28.61 -29.24 -15.46
N ARG A 262 29.45 -28.54 -16.21
CA ARG A 262 29.00 -27.44 -17.09
C ARG A 262 28.03 -27.90 -18.17
N PHE A 263 28.30 -29.04 -18.80
CA PHE A 263 27.50 -29.50 -19.93
C PHE A 263 26.23 -30.24 -19.50
N GLY A 264 26.26 -30.99 -18.39
CA GLY A 264 25.02 -31.53 -17.82
C GLY A 264 24.06 -30.44 -17.35
N ARG A 265 24.59 -29.30 -16.84
CA ARG A 265 23.75 -28.11 -16.57
C ARG A 265 23.19 -27.46 -17.85
N ALA A 266 23.89 -27.56 -18.98
CA ALA A 266 23.38 -27.05 -20.25
C ALA A 266 22.16 -27.86 -20.72
N ASP A 267 22.19 -29.19 -20.55
CA ASP A 267 21.04 -30.05 -20.88
C ASP A 267 19.80 -29.70 -20.05
N LEU A 268 19.97 -29.41 -18.76
CA LEU A 268 18.88 -28.97 -17.88
C LEU A 268 18.36 -27.59 -18.28
N ALA A 269 19.26 -26.67 -18.62
CA ALA A 269 18.87 -25.36 -19.13
C ALA A 269 18.07 -25.48 -20.43
N ASN A 270 18.43 -26.42 -21.30
CA ASN A 270 17.69 -26.72 -22.53
C ASN A 270 16.31 -27.32 -22.25
N ARG A 271 16.14 -28.15 -21.20
CA ARG A 271 14.82 -28.61 -20.75
C ARG A 271 13.92 -27.47 -20.27
N VAL A 272 14.49 -26.50 -19.55
CA VAL A 272 13.77 -25.28 -19.15
C VAL A 272 13.34 -24.48 -20.38
N LEU A 273 14.23 -24.25 -21.33
CA LEU A 273 13.93 -23.53 -22.57
C LEU A 273 12.85 -24.26 -23.39
N ALA A 274 12.96 -25.58 -23.53
CA ALA A 274 11.96 -26.38 -24.23
C ALA A 274 10.57 -26.23 -23.59
N TYR A 275 10.48 -26.31 -22.25
CA TYR A 275 9.22 -26.14 -21.53
C TYR A 275 8.64 -24.73 -21.68
N LEU A 276 9.46 -23.69 -21.57
CA LEU A 276 9.01 -22.29 -21.75
C LEU A 276 8.50 -22.03 -23.17
N TYR A 277 9.10 -22.68 -24.18
CA TYR A 277 8.62 -22.61 -25.55
C TYR A 277 7.30 -23.38 -25.72
N GLU A 278 7.18 -24.58 -25.14
CA GLU A 278 5.95 -25.40 -25.16
C GLU A 278 4.73 -24.67 -24.61
N ILE A 279 4.90 -23.90 -23.52
CA ILE A 279 3.82 -23.09 -22.93
C ILE A 279 3.63 -21.72 -23.60
N ASN A 280 4.30 -21.48 -24.74
CA ASN A 280 4.22 -20.26 -25.53
C ASN A 280 4.72 -18.99 -24.83
N TRP A 281 5.67 -19.13 -23.91
CA TRP A 281 6.28 -17.99 -23.20
C TRP A 281 7.52 -17.44 -23.89
N MET A 282 8.09 -18.20 -24.81
CA MET A 282 9.15 -17.73 -25.70
C MET A 282 8.63 -17.66 -27.13
N SER A 283 9.01 -16.58 -27.80
CA SER A 283 8.77 -16.37 -29.23
C SER A 283 9.63 -17.29 -30.10
N ARG A 284 10.69 -17.89 -29.54
CA ARG A 284 11.67 -18.68 -30.27
C ARG A 284 12.18 -19.81 -29.42
N LYS A 285 12.56 -20.89 -30.08
CA LYS A 285 13.17 -22.07 -29.47
C LYS A 285 14.67 -21.89 -29.45
N PHE A 286 15.21 -21.67 -28.26
CA PHE A 286 16.64 -21.51 -28.04
C PHE A 286 17.24 -22.78 -27.44
N GLU A 287 18.52 -23.00 -27.75
CA GLU A 287 19.29 -24.12 -27.20
C GLU A 287 20.74 -23.70 -26.90
N PHE A 288 21.22 -24.07 -25.72
CA PHE A 288 22.62 -23.94 -25.36
C PHE A 288 23.44 -25.09 -25.93
N ILE A 289 24.57 -24.76 -26.57
CA ILE A 289 25.45 -25.74 -27.20
C ILE A 289 26.89 -25.63 -26.70
N LYS A 290 27.64 -26.72 -26.80
CA LYS A 290 29.10 -26.72 -26.62
C LYS A 290 29.76 -26.31 -27.94
N LYS A 291 30.45 -25.17 -27.95
CA LYS A 291 31.29 -24.78 -29.08
C LYS A 291 32.59 -25.59 -29.07
N GLU A 292 33.22 -25.70 -30.24
CA GLU A 292 34.52 -26.38 -30.43
C GLU A 292 35.60 -25.84 -29.48
N ASN A 293 35.62 -24.53 -29.24
CA ASN A 293 36.53 -23.88 -28.29
C ASN A 293 36.19 -24.12 -26.80
N GLY A 294 35.28 -25.05 -26.50
CA GLY A 294 34.85 -25.39 -25.14
C GLY A 294 33.95 -24.33 -24.48
N ARG A 295 33.62 -23.23 -25.16
CA ARG A 295 32.71 -22.20 -24.62
C ARG A 295 31.26 -22.58 -24.85
N LEU A 296 30.39 -22.05 -23.98
CA LEU A 296 28.94 -22.15 -24.14
C LEU A 296 28.49 -21.22 -25.27
N GLY A 297 27.74 -21.77 -26.23
CA GLY A 297 27.02 -21.05 -27.28
C GLY A 297 25.52 -21.08 -27.06
N LEU A 298 24.80 -20.28 -27.84
CA LEU A 298 23.35 -20.26 -27.92
C LEU A 298 22.97 -20.31 -29.40
N VAL A 299 22.01 -21.15 -29.74
CA VAL A 299 21.43 -21.23 -31.08
C VAL A 299 19.92 -21.08 -31.02
N GLU A 300 19.34 -20.61 -32.12
CA GLU A 300 17.91 -20.59 -32.39
C GLU A 300 17.61 -21.73 -33.37
N THR A 301 16.76 -22.67 -32.96
CA THR A 301 16.38 -23.83 -33.78
C THR A 301 15.04 -23.63 -34.46
N GLU A 302 14.15 -22.85 -33.83
CA GLU A 302 12.84 -22.50 -34.36
C GLU A 302 12.49 -21.05 -34.01
N GLY A 303 11.96 -20.32 -34.99
CA GLY A 303 11.38 -19.00 -34.78
C GLY A 303 9.86 -19.04 -34.86
N ASN A 304 9.19 -18.49 -33.86
CA ASN A 304 7.73 -18.33 -33.81
C ASN A 304 7.37 -16.82 -33.76
N PRO A 305 7.57 -16.09 -34.88
CA PRO A 305 7.31 -14.66 -34.96
C PRO A 305 5.83 -14.36 -34.73
N TYR A 306 5.57 -13.59 -33.67
CA TYR A 306 4.30 -12.90 -33.46
C TYR A 306 4.36 -11.54 -34.16
N PHE A 307 3.38 -11.27 -35.02
CA PHE A 307 3.22 -9.98 -35.69
C PHE A 307 1.75 -9.56 -35.61
N MET A 308 1.50 -8.35 -35.11
CA MET A 308 0.14 -7.81 -34.90
C MET A 308 -0.84 -8.78 -34.22
N GLY A 309 -0.38 -9.52 -33.20
CA GLY A 309 -1.24 -10.43 -32.42
C GLY A 309 -1.61 -11.74 -33.12
N GLN A 310 -1.08 -12.01 -34.32
CA GLN A 310 -1.26 -13.27 -35.03
C GLN A 310 0.07 -14.02 -35.18
N ARG A 311 0.00 -15.36 -35.10
CA ARG A 311 1.13 -16.25 -35.39
C ARG A 311 1.34 -16.31 -36.90
N ILE A 312 2.52 -15.89 -37.37
CA ILE A 312 2.85 -15.88 -38.80
C ILE A 312 3.42 -17.23 -39.30
N GLY A 313 3.76 -18.15 -38.39
CA GLY A 313 4.15 -19.53 -38.73
C GLY A 313 5.49 -19.93 -38.10
N GLU A 314 5.69 -21.24 -37.94
CA GLU A 314 6.92 -21.82 -37.39
C GLU A 314 8.03 -21.83 -38.45
N ARG A 315 9.10 -21.07 -38.23
CA ARG A 315 10.30 -21.12 -39.06
C ARG A 315 11.33 -22.03 -38.40
N LYS A 316 11.51 -23.24 -38.92
CA LYS A 316 12.60 -24.13 -38.47
C LYS A 316 13.91 -23.72 -39.15
N TYR A 317 14.98 -23.60 -38.37
CA TYR A 317 16.31 -23.28 -38.87
C TYR A 317 17.15 -24.56 -38.92
N ASP A 318 17.53 -24.96 -40.13
CA ASP A 318 18.47 -26.04 -40.38
C ASP A 318 19.53 -25.56 -41.40
N PRO A 319 20.80 -25.32 -40.99
CA PRO A 319 21.33 -25.52 -39.64
C PRO A 319 20.82 -24.46 -38.63
N PRO A 320 20.85 -24.75 -37.31
CA PRO A 320 20.46 -23.80 -36.27
C PRO A 320 21.20 -22.46 -36.36
N GLN A 321 20.49 -21.35 -36.13
CA GLN A 321 21.06 -20.01 -36.26
C GLN A 321 21.80 -19.60 -34.98
N ALA A 322 23.09 -19.23 -35.10
CA ALA A 322 23.89 -18.83 -33.96
C ALA A 322 23.47 -17.46 -33.37
N VAL A 323 23.30 -17.40 -32.05
CA VAL A 323 22.96 -16.18 -31.31
C VAL A 323 24.13 -15.74 -30.43
N LYS A 324 24.41 -14.43 -30.39
CA LYS A 324 25.51 -13.85 -29.59
C LYS A 324 25.20 -13.82 -28.10
N LEU A 325 25.43 -14.95 -27.40
CA LEU A 325 25.11 -15.15 -25.98
C LEU A 325 25.71 -14.13 -24.99
N TYR A 326 26.88 -13.56 -25.28
CA TYR A 326 27.58 -12.64 -24.36
C TYR A 326 27.45 -11.17 -24.76
N SER A 327 26.52 -10.84 -25.68
CA SER A 327 26.22 -9.46 -26.04
C SER A 327 25.47 -8.75 -24.91
N ARG A 328 25.73 -7.45 -24.73
CA ARG A 328 24.94 -6.60 -23.81
C ARG A 328 23.47 -6.51 -24.25
N ASN A 329 23.24 -6.52 -25.57
CA ASN A 329 21.92 -6.51 -26.19
C ASN A 329 21.74 -7.84 -26.93
N LEU A 330 20.97 -8.74 -26.33
CA LEU A 330 20.54 -9.96 -27.00
C LEU A 330 19.43 -9.61 -28.01
N PRO A 331 19.37 -10.26 -29.19
CA PRO A 331 18.38 -9.94 -30.22
C PRO A 331 17.02 -10.56 -29.87
N MET A 332 16.47 -10.24 -28.71
CA MET A 332 15.23 -10.79 -28.14
C MET A 332 14.55 -9.85 -27.17
N SER A 333 13.34 -10.20 -26.72
CA SER A 333 12.63 -9.39 -25.73
C SER A 333 13.43 -9.28 -24.43
N SER A 334 13.22 -8.23 -23.65
CA SER A 334 13.88 -8.03 -22.36
C SER A 334 13.63 -9.19 -21.40
N THR A 335 12.42 -9.77 -21.44
CA THR A 335 12.03 -10.95 -20.64
C THR A 335 12.83 -12.20 -21.04
N GLU A 336 12.85 -12.55 -22.32
CA GLU A 336 13.63 -13.70 -22.83
C GLU A 336 15.13 -13.51 -22.57
N ALA A 337 15.64 -12.29 -22.77
CA ALA A 337 17.04 -11.95 -22.50
C ALA A 337 17.40 -12.17 -21.02
N SER A 338 16.50 -11.79 -20.10
CA SER A 338 16.66 -12.03 -18.67
C SER A 338 16.70 -13.52 -18.34
N TRP A 339 15.78 -14.32 -18.87
CA TRP A 339 15.76 -15.78 -18.66
C TRP A 339 17.01 -16.48 -19.23
N ILE A 340 17.40 -16.15 -20.46
CA ILE A 340 18.61 -16.72 -21.09
C ILE A 340 19.87 -16.34 -20.30
N THR A 341 19.96 -15.10 -19.81
CA THR A 341 21.07 -14.64 -18.98
C THR A 341 21.12 -15.43 -17.66
N GLY A 342 19.98 -15.61 -17.01
CA GLY A 342 19.89 -16.43 -15.79
C GLY A 342 20.29 -17.88 -16.01
N LEU A 343 19.83 -18.50 -17.11
CA LEU A 343 20.22 -19.86 -17.48
C LEU A 343 21.71 -19.98 -17.80
N ARG A 344 22.28 -19.00 -18.51
CA ARG A 344 23.72 -18.94 -18.78
C ARG A 344 24.52 -18.91 -17.48
N ASP A 345 24.10 -18.10 -16.51
CA ASP A 345 24.78 -17.98 -15.21
C ASP A 345 24.63 -19.26 -14.38
N TYR A 346 23.51 -19.96 -14.51
CA TYR A 346 23.33 -21.31 -13.97
C TYR A 346 24.29 -22.32 -14.62
N VAL A 347 24.37 -22.36 -15.95
CA VAL A 347 25.27 -23.28 -16.68
C VAL A 347 26.73 -23.02 -16.32
N THR A 348 27.15 -21.76 -16.29
CA THR A 348 28.54 -21.37 -16.04
C THR A 348 28.93 -21.45 -14.57
N GLY A 349 28.14 -20.86 -13.67
CA GLY A 349 28.46 -20.69 -12.25
C GLY A 349 27.75 -21.66 -11.30
N GLY A 350 26.82 -22.49 -11.78
CA GLY A 350 26.08 -23.46 -10.96
C GLY A 350 25.15 -22.83 -9.92
N LYS A 351 24.76 -21.56 -10.10
CA LYS A 351 23.83 -20.86 -9.20
C LYS A 351 22.39 -21.07 -9.67
N PRO A 352 21.55 -21.87 -8.97
CA PRO A 352 20.16 -22.05 -9.36
C PRO A 352 19.35 -20.80 -8.98
N THR A 353 19.24 -19.84 -9.89
CA THR A 353 18.44 -18.61 -9.71
C THR A 353 17.01 -18.75 -10.23
N ILE A 354 16.61 -19.94 -10.66
CA ILE A 354 15.29 -20.22 -11.26
C ILE A 354 14.13 -19.81 -10.34
N SER A 355 14.32 -19.89 -9.02
CA SER A 355 13.34 -19.43 -8.03
C SER A 355 13.03 -17.93 -8.11
N LYS A 356 13.91 -17.12 -8.72
CA LYS A 356 13.80 -15.65 -8.80
C LYS A 356 13.19 -15.14 -10.11
N TRP A 357 12.93 -15.99 -11.09
CA TRP A 357 12.58 -15.55 -12.45
C TRP A 357 11.10 -15.23 -12.66
N PHE A 358 10.23 -15.73 -11.78
CA PHE A 358 8.77 -15.65 -11.94
C PHE A 358 8.07 -15.03 -10.73
N CYS A 359 8.86 -14.47 -9.81
CA CYS A 359 8.40 -13.67 -8.68
C CYS A 359 9.25 -12.41 -8.68
N LYS A 360 8.62 -11.23 -8.81
CA LYS A 360 9.34 -9.94 -8.74
C LYS A 360 10.01 -9.71 -7.38
N ASP A 361 9.53 -10.43 -6.38
CA ASP A 361 9.98 -10.42 -5.00
C ASP A 361 10.86 -11.64 -4.72
N GLY A 362 11.99 -11.41 -4.05
CA GLY A 362 13.00 -12.45 -3.81
C GLY A 362 12.58 -13.56 -2.84
N ASN A 363 11.42 -13.44 -2.18
CA ASN A 363 10.90 -14.37 -1.18
C ASN A 363 9.68 -15.18 -1.65
N GLY A 364 9.08 -14.88 -2.81
CA GLY A 364 7.91 -15.61 -3.33
C GLY A 364 6.61 -15.34 -2.56
N GLU A 365 6.53 -14.22 -1.84
CA GLU A 365 5.37 -13.73 -1.10
C GLU A 365 4.74 -12.45 -1.68
N GLY A 366 5.27 -11.97 -2.80
CA GLY A 366 4.85 -10.74 -3.45
C GLY A 366 3.48 -10.89 -4.07
N GLY A 367 2.82 -9.75 -4.27
CA GLY A 367 1.47 -9.66 -4.82
C GLY A 367 1.31 -10.16 -6.26
N GLN A 368 2.30 -10.85 -6.84
CA GLN A 368 2.22 -11.53 -8.13
C GLN A 368 2.70 -13.00 -8.09
N ALA A 369 3.21 -13.48 -6.95
CA ALA A 369 3.76 -14.84 -6.82
C ALA A 369 2.72 -15.94 -7.06
N TYR A 370 1.43 -15.61 -6.96
CA TYR A 370 0.31 -16.51 -7.19
C TYR A 370 -0.06 -16.70 -8.66
N LEU A 371 0.51 -15.92 -9.59
CA LEU A 371 0.07 -15.92 -10.98
C LEU A 371 0.44 -17.21 -11.71
N TRP A 372 1.62 -17.79 -11.45
CA TRP A 372 2.14 -18.95 -12.21
C TRP A 372 2.77 -20.06 -11.34
N PRO A 373 2.05 -20.57 -10.32
CA PRO A 373 2.58 -21.55 -9.37
C PRO A 373 3.04 -22.86 -10.01
N GLU A 374 2.34 -23.38 -11.00
CA GLU A 374 2.65 -24.65 -11.67
C GLU A 374 3.90 -24.53 -12.54
N VAL A 375 4.06 -23.40 -13.24
CA VAL A 375 5.25 -23.10 -14.04
C VAL A 375 6.47 -23.01 -13.13
N ARG A 376 6.34 -22.32 -12.00
CA ARG A 376 7.40 -22.22 -10.99
C ARG A 376 7.79 -23.58 -10.42
N GLU A 377 6.82 -24.40 -10.02
CA GLU A 377 7.04 -25.75 -9.50
C GLU A 377 7.82 -26.61 -10.51
N ARG A 378 7.37 -26.66 -11.77
CA ARG A 378 8.02 -27.47 -12.82
C ARG A 378 9.44 -27.00 -13.12
N LEU A 379 9.68 -25.70 -13.16
CA LEU A 379 11.01 -25.14 -13.38
C LEU A 379 11.96 -25.41 -12.21
N LEU A 380 11.43 -25.38 -10.97
CA LEU A 380 12.19 -25.78 -9.79
C LEU A 380 12.57 -27.26 -9.86
N HIS A 381 11.64 -28.15 -10.20
CA HIS A 381 11.92 -29.59 -10.40
C HIS A 381 13.03 -29.86 -11.41
N ILE A 382 12.95 -29.22 -12.60
CA ILE A 382 13.98 -29.34 -13.64
C ILE A 382 15.35 -28.83 -13.12
N GLY A 383 15.38 -27.70 -12.43
CA GLY A 383 16.62 -27.13 -11.90
C GLY A 383 17.20 -27.83 -10.67
N ALA A 384 16.33 -28.52 -9.91
CA ALA A 384 16.63 -29.23 -8.67
C ALA A 384 17.09 -30.68 -8.89
N HIS A 385 16.95 -31.22 -10.11
CA HIS A 385 17.09 -32.65 -10.40
C HIS A 385 16.09 -33.53 -9.63
N VAL A 386 14.82 -33.11 -9.54
CA VAL A 386 13.74 -33.87 -8.85
C VAL A 386 12.58 -34.13 -9.77
#